data_AF-A0AAP0FXN7-F1
#
_entry.id   AF-A0AAP0FXN7-F1
#
_cell.length_a   1.000
_cell.length_b   1.000
_cell.length_c   1.000
_cell.angle_alpha   90.00
_cell.angle_beta   90.00
_cell.angle_gamma   90.00
#
_symmetry.space_group_name_H-M   'P 1'
#
loop_
_entity.id
_entity.type
_entity.pdbx_description
1 polymer ?
#
loop_
_entity_poly.entity_id
_entity_poly.type
_entity_poly.pdbx_seq_one_letter_code
_entity_poly.pdbx_strand_id
1 'polypeptide(L)'
;MAGGRATRMESLGWLTESAVMPKKRKIIEGVGASSIVELKAQLYRTQEETRNTRESAPNSSEYLHAKKKVLLSGPLSHKNSGVEERDKRDKLELKALKDGSVSYAALEKKAELYEKLVRGELPDEEEKEKYCVDFFQKNVTKVESQQPEGMDTASCCSGQNKDCANDGSIPNLKPFSLGRASAELDSDEHKRFVREVHQDASDAREKSMMLKLRRQEQEAARRQKLRLAFLRKQVEKLTSINQKSTGDGTS
;
A
#
# COMPACT_ATOMS: atom_id res chain seq x y z
N MET A 1 9.91 -59.71 -3.18
CA MET A 1 10.40 -58.34 -2.91
C MET A 1 9.90 -57.42 -4.00
N ALA A 2 8.83 -56.65 -3.75
CA ALA A 2 8.41 -55.56 -4.63
C ALA A 2 8.00 -54.41 -3.73
N GLY A 3 8.93 -53.47 -3.50
CA GLY A 3 8.69 -52.27 -2.72
C GLY A 3 7.84 -51.29 -3.51
N GLY A 4 6.58 -51.15 -3.12
CA GLY A 4 5.72 -50.08 -3.61
C GLY A 4 6.27 -48.73 -3.16
N ARG A 5 6.71 -47.90 -4.11
CA ARG A 5 7.14 -46.54 -3.85
C ARG A 5 5.90 -45.71 -3.50
N ALA A 6 5.74 -45.37 -2.23
CA ALA A 6 4.77 -44.39 -1.80
C ALA A 6 5.13 -43.03 -2.41
N THR A 7 4.32 -42.55 -3.35
CA THR A 7 4.39 -41.18 -3.85
C THR A 7 4.09 -40.23 -2.69
N ARG A 8 5.13 -39.61 -2.16
CA ARG A 8 5.01 -38.49 -1.22
C ARG A 8 4.40 -37.34 -2.01
N MET A 9 3.09 -37.14 -1.89
CA MET A 9 2.44 -35.94 -2.43
C MET A 9 3.15 -34.74 -1.83
N GLU A 10 3.80 -33.96 -2.67
CA GLU A 10 4.44 -32.70 -2.28
C GLU A 10 3.35 -31.81 -1.68
N SER A 11 3.60 -31.31 -0.47
CA SER A 11 2.71 -30.38 0.22
C SER A 11 2.47 -29.17 -0.70
N LEU A 12 1.22 -28.92 -1.11
CA LEU A 12 0.82 -27.77 -1.95
C LEU A 12 0.84 -26.45 -1.14
N GLY A 13 1.89 -26.26 -0.34
CA GLY A 13 2.20 -25.04 0.39
C GLY A 13 1.12 -24.54 1.35
N TRP A 14 1.37 -23.33 1.87
CA TRP A 14 0.48 -22.68 2.83
C TRP A 14 -0.92 -22.42 2.29
N LEU A 15 -1.08 -22.20 0.97
CA LEU A 15 -2.36 -21.85 0.35
C LEU A 15 -3.41 -22.97 0.43
N THR A 16 -2.98 -24.23 0.46
CA THR A 16 -3.89 -25.39 0.40
C THR A 16 -3.97 -26.13 1.73
N GLU A 17 -2.88 -26.14 2.50
CA GLU A 17 -2.81 -26.90 3.77
C GLU A 17 -3.26 -26.08 4.99
N SER A 18 -3.22 -24.75 4.93
CA SER A 18 -3.63 -23.91 6.07
C SER A 18 -5.14 -23.62 6.10
N ALA A 19 -5.86 -23.83 5.00
CA ALA A 19 -7.31 -23.59 4.91
C ALA A 19 -8.15 -24.56 5.76
N VAL A 20 -7.63 -25.77 6.01
CA VAL A 20 -8.28 -26.76 6.87
C VAL A 20 -7.72 -26.61 8.28
N MET A 21 -8.54 -26.10 9.21
CA MET A 21 -8.12 -25.97 10.59
C MET A 21 -7.68 -27.34 11.14
N PRO A 22 -6.49 -27.42 11.79
CA PRO A 22 -6.01 -28.68 12.32
C PRO A 22 -6.96 -29.15 13.44
N LYS A 23 -7.50 -30.37 13.30
CA LYS A 23 -8.40 -30.99 14.28
C LYS A 23 -7.75 -31.18 15.65
N LYS A 24 -6.42 -31.34 15.68
CA LYS A 24 -5.61 -31.49 16.89
C LYS A 24 -4.79 -30.22 17.11
N ARG A 25 -4.66 -29.81 18.37
CA ARG A 25 -3.84 -28.65 18.75
C ARG A 25 -2.38 -28.94 18.40
N LYS A 26 -1.79 -28.10 17.54
CA LYS A 26 -0.35 -28.14 17.27
C LYS A 26 0.34 -27.37 18.40
N ILE A 27 1.29 -28.02 19.07
CA ILE A 27 2.13 -27.38 20.08
C ILE A 27 3.07 -26.43 19.32
N ILE A 28 3.16 -25.19 19.79
CA ILE A 28 4.08 -24.20 19.24
C ILE A 28 5.37 -24.32 20.05
N GLU A 29 6.48 -24.57 19.37
CA GLU A 29 7.79 -24.65 20.00
C GLU A 29 8.11 -23.35 20.75
N GLY A 30 8.52 -23.44 22.01
CA GLY A 30 8.79 -22.28 22.87
C GLY A 30 7.57 -21.65 23.57
N VAL A 31 6.33 -22.09 23.29
CA VAL A 31 5.13 -21.58 23.96
C VAL A 31 4.56 -22.62 24.94
N GLY A 32 4.57 -22.27 26.23
CA GLY A 32 4.01 -23.11 27.29
C GLY A 32 2.47 -23.17 27.26
N ALA A 33 1.91 -24.26 27.77
CA ALA A 33 0.45 -24.44 27.89
C ALA A 33 -0.21 -23.42 28.83
N SER A 34 0.51 -22.86 29.80
CA SER A 34 0.05 -21.76 30.64
C SER A 34 -0.05 -20.44 29.85
N SER A 35 0.99 -20.11 29.08
CA SER A 35 1.05 -18.89 28.26
C SER A 35 -0.09 -18.81 27.23
N ILE A 36 -0.45 -19.94 26.60
CA ILE A 36 -1.57 -19.97 25.65
C ILE A 36 -2.94 -19.78 26.35
N VAL A 37 -3.08 -20.23 27.59
CA VAL A 37 -4.31 -20.04 28.39
C VAL A 37 -4.40 -18.60 28.88
N GLU A 38 -3.28 -18.02 29.32
CA GLU A 38 -3.18 -16.62 29.73
C GLU A 38 -3.52 -15.66 28.58
N LEU A 39 -2.97 -15.90 27.38
CA LEU A 39 -3.30 -15.12 26.18
C LEU A 39 -4.78 -15.20 25.81
N LYS A 40 -5.38 -16.38 25.93
CA LYS A 40 -6.83 -16.56 25.72
C LYS A 40 -7.65 -15.78 26.73
N ALA A 41 -7.23 -15.78 27.99
CA ALA A 41 -7.88 -15.00 29.03
C ALA A 41 -7.77 -13.49 28.73
N GLN A 42 -6.61 -13.01 28.29
CA GLN A 42 -6.42 -11.61 27.92
C GLN A 42 -7.28 -11.22 26.71
N LEU A 43 -7.31 -12.04 25.66
CA LEU A 43 -8.19 -11.83 24.50
C LEU A 43 -9.66 -11.77 24.90
N TYR A 44 -10.10 -12.66 25.79
CA TYR A 44 -11.47 -12.69 26.25
C TYR A 44 -11.81 -11.44 27.08
N ARG A 45 -10.92 -11.02 28.01
CA ARG A 45 -11.06 -9.74 28.73
C ARG A 45 -11.19 -8.55 27.79
N THR A 46 -10.34 -8.46 26.77
CA THR A 46 -10.42 -7.37 25.77
C THR A 46 -11.70 -7.43 24.94
N GLN A 47 -12.18 -8.63 24.56
CA GLN A 47 -13.47 -8.78 23.86
C GLN A 47 -14.65 -8.38 24.74
N GLU A 48 -14.64 -8.75 26.02
CA GLU A 48 -15.67 -8.34 26.96
C GLU A 48 -15.63 -6.84 27.24
N GLU A 49 -14.46 -6.23 27.43
CA GLU A 49 -14.31 -4.78 27.59
C GLU A 49 -14.82 -4.02 26.36
N THR A 50 -14.50 -4.48 25.15
CA THR A 50 -15.00 -3.87 23.90
C THR A 50 -16.52 -4.06 23.70
N ARG A 51 -17.07 -5.21 24.12
CA ARG A 51 -18.53 -5.44 24.12
C ARG A 51 -19.22 -4.57 25.17
N ASN A 52 -18.74 -4.56 26.41
CA ASN A 52 -19.31 -3.80 27.51
C ASN A 52 -19.20 -2.29 27.26
N THR A 53 -18.13 -1.80 26.64
CA THR A 53 -18.03 -0.37 26.23
C THR A 53 -18.96 -0.03 25.07
N ARG A 54 -19.20 -0.97 24.14
CA ARG A 54 -20.22 -0.81 23.10
C ARG A 54 -21.64 -0.80 23.67
N GLU A 55 -21.91 -1.65 24.66
CA GLU A 55 -23.23 -1.77 25.32
C GLU A 55 -23.49 -0.65 26.35
N SER A 56 -22.44 -0.17 27.05
CA SER A 56 -22.51 0.92 28.02
C SER A 56 -22.46 2.31 27.38
N ALA A 57 -22.22 2.41 26.07
CA ALA A 57 -22.37 3.67 25.34
C ALA A 57 -23.87 3.92 25.07
N PRO A 58 -24.50 4.97 25.63
CA PRO A 58 -25.96 5.16 25.62
C PRO A 58 -26.57 5.55 24.26
N ASN A 59 -25.90 5.28 23.14
CA ASN A 59 -26.33 5.64 21.79
C ASN A 59 -26.11 4.51 20.77
N SER A 60 -26.40 3.25 21.13
CA SER A 60 -26.22 2.08 20.23
C SER A 60 -27.47 1.70 19.44
N SER A 61 -28.37 2.65 19.17
CA SER A 61 -29.51 2.41 18.28
C SER A 61 -29.81 3.63 17.41
N GLU A 62 -28.86 4.02 16.57
CA GLU A 62 -29.15 4.57 15.23
C GLU A 62 -27.85 4.89 14.50
N TYR A 63 -27.67 4.23 13.36
CA TYR A 63 -26.89 4.65 12.20
C TYR A 63 -25.86 5.77 12.42
N LEU A 64 -24.59 5.43 12.65
CA LEU A 64 -23.48 6.32 12.29
C LEU A 64 -22.35 5.53 11.63
N HIS A 65 -22.56 5.23 10.34
CA HIS A 65 -21.44 5.21 9.40
C HIS A 65 -20.81 6.61 9.36
N ALA A 66 -19.86 6.87 10.25
CA ALA A 66 -18.92 7.95 10.10
C ALA A 66 -17.64 7.54 10.82
N LYS A 67 -16.52 7.60 10.10
CA LYS A 67 -15.17 7.36 10.60
C LYS A 67 -14.89 8.27 11.80
N LYS A 68 -15.22 7.80 13.01
CA LYS A 68 -14.84 8.48 14.24
C LYS A 68 -13.33 8.29 14.37
N LYS A 69 -12.57 9.35 14.09
CA LYS A 69 -11.14 9.38 14.41
C LYS A 69 -11.05 9.14 15.91
N VAL A 70 -10.59 7.93 16.26
CA VAL A 70 -10.20 7.61 17.63
C VAL A 70 -9.26 8.73 18.05
N LEU A 71 -9.67 9.55 19.00
CA LEU A 71 -8.76 10.45 19.68
C LEU A 71 -7.72 9.54 20.32
N LEU A 72 -6.53 9.46 19.69
CA LEU A 72 -5.35 8.78 20.21
C LEU A 72 -4.85 9.57 21.43
N SER A 73 -5.64 9.63 22.50
CA SER A 73 -5.19 10.06 23.82
C SER A 73 -4.91 8.81 24.64
N GLY A 74 -4.02 7.96 24.12
CA GLY A 74 -3.42 6.85 24.85
C GLY A 74 -1.96 7.17 25.21
N PRO A 75 -1.25 6.29 25.92
CA PRO A 75 0.17 6.47 26.25
C PRO A 75 1.11 6.59 25.03
N LEU A 76 0.60 6.33 23.81
CA LEU A 76 1.28 6.58 22.52
C LEU A 76 0.99 7.98 21.93
N SER A 77 0.29 8.85 22.66
CA SER A 77 -0.05 10.21 22.24
C SER A 77 1.14 11.17 22.31
N HIS A 78 2.23 10.77 22.94
CA HIS A 78 3.43 11.60 23.03
C HIS A 78 4.11 11.64 21.66
N LYS A 79 3.77 12.67 20.87
CA LYS A 79 4.42 12.93 19.59
C LYS A 79 5.80 13.50 19.85
N ASN A 80 6.76 13.05 19.05
CA ASN A 80 8.12 13.58 19.09
C ASN A 80 8.11 15.04 18.56
N SER A 81 8.62 15.98 19.35
CA SER A 81 8.61 17.42 19.00
C SER A 81 9.26 17.70 17.65
N GLY A 82 10.32 16.97 17.31
CA GLY A 82 11.02 17.11 16.02
C GLY A 82 10.17 16.70 14.80
N VAL A 83 9.16 15.83 14.99
CA VAL A 83 8.20 15.49 13.94
C VAL A 83 7.24 16.65 13.71
N GLU A 84 6.77 17.31 14.77
CA GLU A 84 5.90 18.48 14.64
C GLU A 84 6.61 19.69 14.04
N GLU A 85 7.90 19.89 14.37
CA GLU A 85 8.73 20.94 13.78
C GLU A 85 8.95 20.72 12.28
N ARG A 86 9.27 19.48 11.87
CA ARG A 86 9.41 19.13 10.46
C ARG A 86 8.10 19.30 9.71
N ASP A 87 7.00 18.79 10.25
CA ASP A 87 5.66 18.94 9.67
C ASP A 87 5.25 20.41 9.49
N LYS A 88 5.65 21.30 10.41
CA LYS A 88 5.41 22.75 10.31
C LYS A 88 6.25 23.37 9.18
N ARG A 89 7.54 23.01 9.09
CA ARG A 89 8.41 23.49 7.99
C ARG A 89 7.88 23.03 6.63
N ASP A 90 7.59 21.75 6.48
CA ASP A 90 7.08 21.17 5.23
C ASP A 90 5.76 21.85 4.80
N LYS A 91 4.88 22.17 5.75
CA LYS A 91 3.64 22.91 5.48
C LYS A 91 3.89 24.35 5.04
N LEU A 92 4.87 25.04 5.61
CA LEU A 92 5.22 26.41 5.21
C LEU A 92 5.86 26.42 3.81
N GLU A 93 6.73 25.47 3.51
CA GLU A 93 7.37 25.32 2.20
C GLU A 93 6.32 24.99 1.12
N LEU A 94 5.40 24.07 1.39
CA LEU A 94 4.29 23.77 0.47
C LEU A 94 3.32 24.94 0.28
N LYS A 95 3.16 25.82 1.28
CA LYS A 95 2.39 27.07 1.13
C LYS A 95 3.14 28.08 0.29
N ALA A 96 4.42 28.33 0.55
CA ALA A 96 5.24 29.24 -0.25
C ALA A 96 5.31 28.83 -1.74
N LEU A 97 5.32 27.53 -2.02
CA LEU A 97 5.22 26.98 -3.38
C LEU A 97 3.84 27.18 -4.02
N LYS A 98 2.76 27.17 -3.24
CA LYS A 98 1.39 27.40 -3.73
C LYS A 98 1.05 28.88 -3.89
N ASP A 99 1.53 29.70 -2.97
CA ASP A 99 1.35 31.15 -2.94
C ASP A 99 2.24 31.84 -3.98
N GLY A 100 3.18 31.11 -4.59
CA GLY A 100 4.03 31.60 -5.67
C GLY A 100 5.03 32.68 -5.25
N SER A 101 5.17 32.95 -3.96
CA SER A 101 6.05 34.01 -3.44
C SER A 101 7.52 33.79 -3.82
N VAL A 102 7.99 32.54 -3.80
CA VAL A 102 9.36 32.19 -4.23
C VAL A 102 9.54 32.43 -5.73
N SER A 103 8.54 32.11 -6.55
CA SER A 103 8.58 32.39 -7.98
C SER A 103 8.51 33.89 -8.28
N TYR A 104 7.74 34.67 -7.53
CA TYR A 104 7.68 36.13 -7.68
C TYR A 104 9.03 36.79 -7.34
N ALA A 105 9.66 36.42 -6.23
CA ALA A 105 10.98 36.93 -5.86
C ALA A 105 12.07 36.54 -6.89
N ALA A 106 11.98 35.33 -7.47
CA ALA A 106 12.88 34.91 -8.54
C ALA A 106 12.66 35.70 -9.83
N LEU A 107 11.40 35.98 -10.18
CA LEU A 107 11.04 36.78 -11.37
C LEU A 107 11.43 38.25 -11.21
N GLU A 108 11.28 38.83 -10.01
CA GLU A 108 11.72 40.19 -9.70
C GLU A 108 13.24 40.33 -9.86
N LYS A 109 14.03 39.41 -9.29
CA LYS A 109 15.48 39.39 -9.50
C LYS A 109 15.87 39.23 -10.98
N LYS A 110 15.10 38.42 -11.72
CA LYS A 110 15.31 38.24 -13.17
C LYS A 110 15.00 39.54 -13.92
N ALA A 111 13.94 40.26 -13.54
CA ALA A 111 13.57 41.54 -14.13
C ALA A 111 14.61 42.63 -13.85
N GLU A 112 15.09 42.75 -12.61
CA GLU A 112 16.18 43.67 -12.26
C GLU A 112 17.45 43.39 -13.06
N LEU A 113 17.79 42.13 -13.29
CA LEU A 113 18.93 41.74 -14.11
C LEU A 113 18.73 42.18 -15.57
N TYR A 114 17.55 41.96 -16.14
CA TYR A 114 17.23 42.44 -17.49
C TYR A 114 17.26 43.97 -17.58
N GLU A 115 16.74 44.69 -16.58
CA GLU A 115 16.81 46.16 -16.55
C GLU A 115 18.26 46.64 -16.51
N LYS A 116 19.12 46.00 -15.72
CA LYS A 116 20.57 46.31 -15.68
C LYS A 116 21.28 46.01 -17.00
N LEU A 117 20.93 44.90 -17.66
CA LEU A 117 21.42 44.56 -19.00
C LEU A 117 21.01 45.61 -20.04
N VAL A 118 19.73 45.98 -20.06
CA VAL A 118 19.19 46.99 -20.97
C VAL A 118 19.80 48.36 -20.70
N ARG A 119 20.04 48.69 -19.43
CA ARG A 119 20.67 49.95 -19.02
C ARG A 119 22.19 49.96 -19.27
N GLY A 120 22.81 48.81 -19.54
CA GLY A 120 24.26 48.70 -19.73
C GLY A 120 25.06 48.97 -18.46
N GLU A 121 24.45 48.77 -17.28
CA GLU A 121 25.10 48.95 -15.97
C GLU A 121 25.69 47.66 -15.42
N LEU A 122 25.71 46.57 -16.20
CA LEU A 122 26.54 45.44 -15.80
C LEU A 122 27.99 45.90 -15.84
N PRO A 123 28.73 45.81 -14.73
CA PRO A 123 30.17 45.98 -14.80
C PRO A 123 30.66 44.94 -15.81
N ASP A 124 31.35 45.39 -16.86
CA ASP A 124 31.99 44.48 -17.82
C ASP A 124 32.96 43.60 -17.02
N GLU A 125 32.51 42.40 -16.63
CA GLU A 125 33.37 41.38 -16.03
C GLU A 125 34.47 40.97 -17.02
N GLU A 126 34.29 41.28 -18.31
CA GLU A 126 35.27 41.13 -19.39
C GLU A 126 36.59 41.88 -19.10
N GLU A 127 36.56 43.02 -18.39
CA GLU A 127 37.79 43.76 -18.06
C GLU A 127 38.58 43.11 -16.91
N LYS A 128 37.89 42.41 -16.00
CA LYS A 128 38.50 41.64 -14.90
C LYS A 128 39.00 40.27 -15.36
N GLU A 129 38.32 39.65 -16.32
CA GLU A 129 38.71 38.37 -16.91
C GLU A 129 39.92 38.48 -17.85
N LYS A 130 40.23 39.69 -18.33
CA LYS A 130 41.38 39.94 -19.21
C LYS A 130 42.72 39.54 -18.62
N TYR A 131 42.81 39.48 -17.28
CA TYR A 131 43.95 38.97 -16.56
C TYR A 131 43.50 37.97 -15.51
N CYS A 132 43.45 36.68 -15.89
CA CYS A 132 43.25 35.58 -14.93
C CYS A 132 44.35 35.50 -13.85
N VAL A 133 45.41 36.32 -13.97
CA VAL A 133 46.52 36.43 -13.04
C VAL A 133 46.65 37.90 -12.65
N ASP A 134 46.40 38.22 -11.38
CA ASP A 134 46.72 39.53 -10.84
C ASP A 134 48.23 39.62 -10.59
N PHE A 135 48.94 40.23 -11.55
CA PHE A 135 50.40 40.39 -11.48
C PHE A 135 50.84 41.25 -10.28
N PHE A 136 49.97 42.14 -9.77
CA PHE A 136 50.29 42.92 -8.59
C PHE A 136 50.25 42.06 -7.32
N GLN A 137 49.29 41.14 -7.22
CA GLN A 137 49.26 40.17 -6.11
C GLN A 137 50.44 39.20 -6.14
N LYS A 138 50.88 38.77 -7.34
CA LYS A 138 52.01 37.83 -7.50
C LYS A 138 53.35 38.40 -7.02
N ASN A 139 53.52 39.72 -7.01
CA ASN A 139 54.76 40.36 -6.55
C ASN A 139 54.77 40.62 -5.04
N VAL A 140 53.61 40.62 -4.38
CA VAL A 140 53.50 40.90 -2.93
C VAL A 140 53.64 39.62 -2.10
N THR A 141 53.41 38.43 -2.67
CA THR A 141 53.56 37.15 -1.96
C THR A 141 54.99 36.60 -1.95
N LYS A 142 55.98 37.45 -1.65
CA LYS A 142 57.33 36.97 -1.33
C LYS A 142 57.97 37.85 -0.27
N VAL A 143 57.63 37.57 1.00
CA VAL A 143 58.50 37.39 2.16
C VAL A 143 57.63 37.43 3.43
N GLU A 144 57.79 36.41 4.28
CA GLU A 144 57.13 36.15 5.60
C GLU A 144 55.64 35.72 5.54
N SER A 145 55.18 34.63 6.15
CA SER A 145 55.73 33.77 7.21
C SER A 145 55.06 32.38 7.20
N GLN A 146 55.73 31.43 7.81
CA GLN A 146 55.33 30.03 7.98
C GLN A 146 54.18 29.89 8.99
N GLN A 147 53.11 29.13 8.66
CA GLN A 147 52.75 27.85 9.31
C GLN A 147 51.42 27.26 8.77
N PRO A 148 51.22 25.92 8.85
CA PRO A 148 50.21 25.17 8.11
C PRO A 148 49.02 24.73 8.98
N GLU A 149 47.80 24.80 8.45
CA GLU A 149 46.65 24.00 8.93
C GLU A 149 45.81 23.62 7.71
N GLY A 150 45.56 22.32 7.56
CA GLY A 150 45.14 21.70 6.31
C GLY A 150 43.64 21.74 6.05
N MET A 151 43.29 21.56 4.77
CA MET A 151 42.10 20.82 4.35
C MET A 151 42.29 20.38 2.89
N ASP A 152 42.75 19.15 2.75
CA ASP A 152 42.86 18.46 1.48
C ASP A 152 41.51 17.93 1.00
N THR A 153 41.26 18.18 -0.28
CA THR A 153 40.54 17.34 -1.24
C THR A 153 39.04 17.08 -1.02
N ALA A 154 38.22 17.55 -1.95
CA ALA A 154 37.74 16.71 -3.05
C ALA A 154 36.60 17.38 -3.84
N SER A 155 36.68 17.23 -5.17
CA SER A 155 35.53 16.98 -6.05
C SER A 155 34.62 18.19 -6.32
N CYS A 156 34.18 18.51 -7.53
CA CYS A 156 34.38 18.03 -8.89
C CYS A 156 33.53 19.01 -9.72
N CYS A 157 34.14 19.60 -10.74
CA CYS A 157 33.54 19.95 -12.02
C CYS A 157 32.07 20.42 -12.02
N SER A 158 31.86 21.74 -11.92
CA SER A 158 30.64 22.35 -12.45
C SER A 158 30.90 22.86 -13.87
N GLY A 159 30.04 22.41 -14.78
CA GLY A 159 29.89 23.05 -16.08
C GLY A 159 30.49 22.24 -17.22
N GLN A 160 29.65 21.40 -17.82
CA GLN A 160 29.52 21.44 -19.26
C GLN A 160 28.21 20.79 -19.71
N ASN A 161 27.41 21.64 -20.32
CA ASN A 161 26.59 21.43 -21.50
C ASN A 161 25.14 21.83 -21.27
N LYS A 162 24.73 22.90 -21.97
CA LYS A 162 23.64 22.81 -22.94
C LYS A 162 23.60 24.08 -23.80
N ASP A 163 24.30 24.00 -24.93
CA ASP A 163 23.73 24.50 -26.18
C ASP A 163 22.53 23.60 -26.52
N CYS A 164 21.36 24.22 -26.61
CA CYS A 164 20.50 24.24 -27.79
C CYS A 164 19.08 24.59 -27.36
N ALA A 165 18.68 25.78 -27.83
CA ALA A 165 17.38 26.13 -28.36
C ALA A 165 16.14 25.41 -27.79
N ASN A 166 15.19 26.27 -27.39
CA ASN A 166 13.84 26.31 -27.93
C ASN A 166 12.79 26.35 -26.83
N ASP A 167 12.20 27.55 -26.73
CA ASP A 167 10.78 27.86 -26.59
C ASP A 167 9.91 27.11 -25.57
N GLY A 168 9.10 27.92 -24.88
CA GLY A 168 7.75 27.50 -24.50
C GLY A 168 7.60 26.81 -23.15
N SER A 169 7.16 27.60 -22.17
CA SER A 169 5.92 27.31 -21.42
C SER A 169 5.78 25.99 -20.63
N ILE A 170 6.04 26.11 -19.33
CA ILE A 170 5.30 25.62 -18.14
C ILE A 170 3.77 25.38 -18.44
N PRO A 171 2.96 24.46 -17.82
CA PRO A 171 2.98 23.95 -16.43
C PRO A 171 2.60 22.45 -16.17
N ASN A 172 2.74 22.07 -14.89
CA ASN A 172 1.88 21.14 -14.12
C ASN A 172 2.40 19.71 -13.89
N LEU A 173 3.31 19.55 -12.91
CA LEU A 173 3.66 18.24 -12.36
C LEU A 173 2.86 17.97 -11.07
N LYS A 174 1.83 17.13 -11.21
CA LYS A 174 1.34 16.21 -10.18
C LYS A 174 2.11 14.88 -10.29
N PRO A 175 2.19 14.09 -9.21
CA PRO A 175 3.39 13.34 -8.87
C PRO A 175 3.61 12.20 -9.84
N PHE A 176 4.86 12.12 -10.27
CA PHE A 176 5.46 11.10 -11.10
C PHE A 176 5.27 9.73 -10.43
N SER A 177 4.25 8.97 -10.85
CA SER A 177 4.34 7.52 -10.80
C SER A 177 5.47 7.12 -11.75
N LEU A 178 6.56 6.67 -11.17
CA LEU A 178 7.75 6.17 -11.83
C LEU A 178 7.38 5.21 -12.97
N GLY A 179 7.58 5.65 -14.21
CA GLY A 179 7.41 4.84 -15.43
C GLY A 179 6.11 5.11 -16.19
N ARG A 180 6.09 6.13 -17.05
CA ARG A 180 5.31 6.04 -18.28
C ARG A 180 5.96 6.88 -19.37
N ALA A 181 6.52 6.19 -20.36
CA ALA A 181 6.91 6.78 -21.62
C ALA A 181 5.71 7.53 -22.22
N SER A 182 6.01 8.64 -22.87
CA SER A 182 5.12 9.46 -23.68
C SER A 182 4.27 8.56 -24.59
N ALA A 183 2.99 8.47 -24.27
CA ALA A 183 1.97 7.96 -25.18
C ALA A 183 0.79 8.92 -25.02
N GLU A 184 0.57 9.76 -26.04
CA GLU A 184 -0.70 10.45 -26.25
C GLU A 184 -1.76 9.39 -26.51
N LEU A 185 -2.20 8.70 -25.45
CA LEU A 185 -3.40 7.90 -25.51
C LEU A 185 -4.56 8.89 -25.49
N ASP A 186 -5.33 8.88 -26.56
CA ASP A 186 -6.56 9.64 -26.70
C ASP A 186 -7.37 9.52 -25.39
N SER A 187 -7.73 10.66 -24.80
CA SER A 187 -8.45 10.70 -23.52
C SER A 187 -9.73 9.85 -23.58
N ASP A 188 -10.31 9.73 -24.77
CA ASP A 188 -11.50 8.93 -25.00
C ASP A 188 -11.22 7.43 -25.06
N GLU A 189 -10.06 6.99 -25.53
CA GLU A 189 -9.58 5.60 -25.40
C GLU A 189 -9.40 5.22 -23.93
N HIS A 190 -8.77 6.11 -23.13
CA HIS A 190 -8.59 5.86 -21.71
C HIS A 190 -9.94 5.69 -20.98
N LYS A 191 -10.91 6.56 -21.26
CA LYS A 191 -12.27 6.45 -20.67
C LYS A 191 -12.97 5.16 -21.11
N ARG A 192 -12.80 4.71 -22.35
CA ARG A 192 -13.35 3.44 -22.85
C ARG A 192 -12.73 2.26 -22.11
N PHE A 193 -11.42 2.22 -22.00
CA PHE A 193 -10.70 1.17 -21.29
C PHE A 193 -11.13 1.10 -19.81
N VAL A 194 -11.26 2.24 -19.14
CA VAL A 194 -11.73 2.25 -17.74
C VAL A 194 -13.14 1.66 -17.65
N ARG A 195 -14.07 2.02 -18.54
CA ARG A 195 -15.42 1.44 -18.55
C ARG A 195 -15.41 -0.06 -18.84
N GLU A 196 -14.61 -0.50 -19.81
CA GLU A 196 -14.45 -1.90 -20.18
C GLU A 196 -13.94 -2.74 -19.02
N VAL A 197 -12.89 -2.29 -18.32
CA VAL A 197 -12.37 -2.99 -17.14
C VAL A 197 -13.43 -3.12 -16.03
N HIS A 198 -14.27 -2.10 -15.83
CA HIS A 198 -15.37 -2.19 -14.85
C HIS A 198 -16.45 -3.18 -15.28
N GLN A 199 -16.74 -3.24 -16.57
CA GLN A 199 -17.67 -4.22 -17.14
C GLN A 199 -17.12 -5.64 -17.00
N ASP A 200 -15.86 -5.87 -17.39
CA ASP A 200 -15.18 -7.16 -17.24
C ASP A 200 -15.15 -7.63 -15.79
N ALA A 201 -14.87 -6.71 -14.85
CA ALA A 201 -14.90 -7.01 -13.42
C ALA A 201 -16.31 -7.40 -12.94
N SER A 202 -17.36 -6.80 -13.51
CA SER A 202 -18.75 -7.13 -13.19
C SER A 202 -19.14 -8.50 -13.77
N ASP A 203 -18.83 -8.74 -15.03
CA ASP A 203 -19.05 -10.02 -15.71
C ASP A 203 -18.32 -11.18 -15.00
N ALA A 204 -17.09 -10.94 -14.53
CA ALA A 204 -16.33 -11.92 -13.77
C ALA A 204 -17.02 -12.26 -12.44
N ARG A 205 -17.58 -11.26 -11.76
CA ARG A 205 -18.36 -11.48 -10.53
C ARG A 205 -19.61 -12.30 -10.82
N GLU A 206 -20.36 -11.97 -11.86
CA GLU A 206 -21.56 -12.70 -12.26
C GLU A 206 -21.26 -14.16 -12.62
N LYS A 207 -20.24 -14.41 -13.44
CA LYS A 207 -19.78 -15.76 -13.79
C LYS A 207 -19.39 -16.56 -12.53
N SER A 208 -18.71 -15.92 -11.57
CA SER A 208 -18.35 -16.55 -10.30
C SER A 208 -19.59 -16.89 -9.45
N MET A 209 -20.60 -16.03 -9.44
CA MET A 209 -21.87 -16.25 -8.73
C MET A 209 -22.66 -17.38 -9.38
N MET A 210 -22.75 -17.40 -10.71
CA MET A 210 -23.39 -18.48 -11.48
C MET A 210 -22.74 -19.84 -11.21
N LEU A 211 -21.41 -19.90 -11.15
CA LEU A 211 -20.69 -21.14 -10.84
C LEU A 211 -20.98 -21.63 -9.42
N LYS A 212 -21.01 -20.71 -8.44
CA LYS A 212 -21.37 -21.02 -7.05
C LYS A 212 -22.81 -21.54 -6.95
N LEU A 213 -23.75 -20.89 -7.62
CA LEU A 213 -25.16 -21.29 -7.63
C LEU A 213 -25.31 -22.70 -8.23
N ARG A 214 -24.68 -22.97 -9.37
CA ARG A 214 -24.66 -24.30 -9.99
C ARG A 214 -24.12 -25.38 -9.04
N ARG A 215 -23.03 -25.09 -8.32
CA ARG A 215 -22.48 -26.02 -7.33
C ARG A 215 -23.46 -26.25 -6.17
N GLN A 216 -24.09 -25.19 -5.67
CA GLN A 216 -25.09 -25.28 -4.62
C GLN A 216 -26.30 -26.12 -5.05
N GLU A 217 -26.78 -25.94 -6.29
CA GLU A 217 -27.85 -26.75 -6.86
C GLU A 217 -27.47 -28.24 -6.96
N GLN A 218 -26.25 -28.54 -7.41
CA GLN A 218 -25.76 -29.93 -7.44
C GLN A 218 -25.69 -30.55 -6.04
N GLU A 219 -25.21 -29.81 -5.05
CA GLU A 219 -25.18 -30.26 -3.66
C GLU A 219 -26.60 -30.46 -3.10
N ALA A 220 -27.53 -29.56 -3.41
CA ALA A 220 -28.94 -29.67 -3.02
C ALA A 220 -29.62 -30.89 -3.68
N ALA A 221 -29.42 -31.10 -4.98
CA ALA A 221 -29.92 -32.26 -5.70
C ALA A 221 -29.35 -33.57 -5.13
N ARG A 222 -28.06 -33.59 -4.78
CA ARG A 222 -27.42 -34.73 -4.11
C ARG A 222 -28.05 -35.00 -2.74
N ARG A 223 -28.29 -33.96 -1.94
CA ARG A 223 -28.96 -34.07 -0.63
C ARG A 223 -30.38 -34.60 -0.78
N GLN A 224 -31.14 -34.10 -1.76
CA GLN A 224 -32.50 -34.58 -2.03
C GLN A 224 -32.50 -36.05 -2.49
N LYS A 225 -31.59 -36.44 -3.39
CA LYS A 225 -31.44 -37.84 -3.82
C LYS A 225 -31.12 -38.77 -2.65
N LEU A 226 -30.22 -38.36 -1.76
CA LEU A 226 -29.91 -39.12 -0.54
C LEU A 226 -31.12 -39.22 0.39
N ARG A 227 -31.88 -38.13 0.57
CA ARG A 227 -33.11 -38.12 1.37
C ARG A 227 -34.14 -39.10 0.80
N LEU A 228 -34.38 -39.09 -0.50
CA LEU A 228 -35.32 -40.01 -1.16
C LEU A 228 -34.84 -41.47 -1.06
N ALA A 229 -33.55 -41.74 -1.26
CA ALA A 229 -32.99 -43.08 -1.14
C ALA A 229 -33.13 -43.61 0.30
N PHE A 230 -32.91 -42.77 1.31
CA PHE A 230 -33.12 -43.12 2.71
C PHE A 230 -34.59 -43.48 2.98
N LEU A 231 -35.53 -42.65 2.52
CA LEU A 231 -36.97 -42.93 2.69
C LEU A 231 -37.38 -44.24 2.01
N ARG A 232 -36.89 -44.50 0.78
CA ARG A 232 -37.15 -45.78 0.09
C ARG A 232 -36.65 -46.98 0.88
N LYS A 233 -35.43 -46.91 1.43
CA LYS A 233 -34.88 -47.98 2.28
C LYS A 233 -35.70 -48.22 3.55
N GLN A 234 -36.26 -47.16 4.15
CA GLN A 234 -37.14 -47.30 5.32
C GLN A 234 -38.44 -48.02 4.95
N VAL A 235 -39.05 -47.64 3.83
CA VAL A 235 -40.26 -48.33 3.33
C VAL A 235 -39.97 -49.79 3.02
N GLU A 236 -38.90 -50.08 2.29
CA GLU A 236 -38.49 -51.46 1.96
C GLU A 236 -38.29 -52.31 3.23
N LYS A 237 -37.59 -51.77 4.23
CA LYS A 237 -37.40 -52.43 5.52
C LYS A 237 -38.73 -52.75 6.21
N LEU A 238 -39.67 -51.81 6.23
CA LEU A 238 -41.00 -52.04 6.80
C LEU A 238 -41.79 -53.08 6.00
N THR A 239 -41.72 -53.06 4.67
CA THR A 239 -42.37 -54.07 3.82
C THR A 239 -41.78 -55.47 4.01
N SER A 240 -40.45 -55.60 4.13
CA SER A 240 -39.81 -56.89 4.41
C SER A 240 -40.18 -57.42 5.80
N ILE A 241 -40.29 -56.56 6.81
CA ILE A 241 -40.73 -56.96 8.15
C ILE A 241 -42.17 -57.48 8.11
N ASN A 242 -43.07 -56.78 7.41
CA ASN A 242 -44.48 -57.15 7.31
C ASN A 242 -44.68 -58.46 6.51
N GLN A 243 -43.93 -58.65 5.42
CA GLN A 243 -43.93 -59.91 4.67
C GLN A 243 -43.40 -61.08 5.52
N LYS A 244 -42.37 -60.84 6.34
CA LYS A 244 -41.85 -61.87 7.24
C LYS A 244 -42.85 -62.27 8.33
N SER A 245 -43.58 -61.31 8.91
CA SER A 245 -44.61 -61.61 9.92
C SER A 245 -45.87 -62.29 9.36
N THR A 246 -46.17 -62.11 8.07
CA THR A 246 -47.33 -62.77 7.43
C THR A 246 -47.01 -64.18 6.92
N GLY A 247 -45.74 -64.49 6.65
CA GLY A 247 -45.27 -65.84 6.28
C GLY A 247 -45.20 -66.85 7.43
N ASP A 248 -44.96 -66.39 8.67
CA ASP A 248 -44.85 -67.26 9.87
C ASP A 248 -46.22 -67.65 10.48
N GLY A 249 -47.34 -67.22 9.90
CA GLY A 249 -48.70 -67.45 10.42
C GLY A 249 -49.54 -68.51 9.69
N THR A 250 -48.96 -69.27 8.75
CA THR A 250 -49.67 -70.29 7.94
C THR A 250 -48.98 -71.65 7.94
N SER A 251 -48.60 -72.13 9.13
CA SER A 251 -48.18 -73.53 9.36
C SER A 251 -48.88 -74.11 10.57
#